data_AF-A0A1C5ZL64-F1
#
_entry.id   AF-A0A1C5ZL64-F1
#
_cell.length_a   1.000
_cell.length_b   1.000
_cell.length_c   1.000
_cell.angle_alpha   90.00
_cell.angle_beta   90.00
_cell.angle_gamma   90.00
#
_symmetry.space_group_name_H-M   'P 1'
#
loop_
_entity.id
_entity.type
_entity.pdbx_description
1 polymer ?
#
loop_
_entity_poly.entity_id
_entity_poly.type
_entity_poly.pdbx_seq_one_letter_code
_entity_poly.pdbx_strand_id
1 'polypeptide(L)'
;MNNFGTRLRKVRLDKGITMEKLAELADTTEIAIRSYEKSRRYPNSVMLIKLCNALKVTPNYLLQDEIKYNLIEDRNEIIETIDGLTPKQLEFTKNMLVHVKDI
;
A
#
# COMPACT_ATOMS: atom_id res chain seq x y z
N MET A 1 2.65 7.90 9.30
CA MET A 1 3.12 7.75 7.90
C MET A 1 2.89 6.32 7.46
N ASN A 2 2.17 6.10 6.36
CA ASN A 2 2.05 4.80 5.70
C ASN A 2 3.26 4.62 4.77
N ASN A 3 4.20 3.77 5.15
CA ASN A 3 5.35 3.37 4.34
C ASN A 3 5.36 1.85 4.10
N PHE A 4 6.30 1.34 3.31
CA PHE A 4 6.43 -0.10 3.05
C PHE A 4 6.36 -0.97 4.32
N GLY A 5 7.12 -0.63 5.36
CA GLY A 5 7.17 -1.42 6.60
C GLY A 5 5.82 -1.50 7.31
N THR A 6 5.11 -0.37 7.40
CA THR A 6 3.75 -0.34 7.99
C THR A 6 2.74 -1.14 7.19
N ARG A 7 2.79 -1.11 5.85
CA ARG A 7 1.92 -1.90 4.98
C ARG A 7 2.20 -3.40 5.07
N LEU A 8 3.48 -3.76 5.08
CA LEU A 8 3.91 -5.15 5.26
C LEU A 8 3.37 -5.71 6.57
N ARG A 9 3.55 -4.97 7.67
CA ARG A 9 3.02 -5.32 9.00
C ARG A 9 1.51 -5.45 8.98
N LYS A 10 0.82 -4.50 8.36
CA LYS A 10 -0.64 -4.50 8.26
C LYS A 10 -1.15 -5.77 7.58
N VAL A 11 -0.65 -6.11 6.39
CA VAL A 11 -1.11 -7.32 5.67
C VAL A 11 -0.80 -8.60 6.44
N ARG A 12 0.37 -8.65 7.11
CA ARG A 12 0.72 -9.78 7.95
C ARG A 12 -0.29 -9.96 9.10
N LEU A 13 -0.65 -8.88 9.78
CA LEU A 13 -1.63 -8.89 10.87
C LEU A 13 -3.05 -9.18 10.36
N ASP A 14 -3.45 -8.63 9.22
CA ASP A 14 -4.75 -8.88 8.60
C ASP A 14 -4.93 -10.37 8.21
N LYS A 15 -3.82 -11.10 8.00
CA LYS A 15 -3.81 -12.56 7.80
C LYS A 15 -3.67 -13.38 9.08
N GLY A 16 -3.48 -12.75 10.23
CA GLY A 16 -3.33 -13.44 11.51
C GLY A 16 -2.04 -14.27 11.64
N ILE A 17 -0.97 -13.97 10.90
CA ILE A 17 0.28 -14.73 10.96
C ILE A 17 1.38 -13.99 11.73
N THR A 18 2.29 -14.74 12.36
CA THR A 18 3.43 -14.18 13.08
C THR A 18 4.57 -13.77 12.14
N MET A 19 5.56 -13.02 12.64
CA MET A 19 6.74 -12.66 11.82
C MET A 19 7.54 -13.91 11.43
N GLU A 20 7.63 -14.88 12.34
CA GLU A 20 8.27 -16.18 12.13
C GLU A 20 7.55 -16.95 11.02
N LYS A 21 6.21 -16.95 11.04
CA LYS A 21 5.44 -17.61 9.97
C LYS A 21 5.59 -16.92 8.62
N LEU A 22 5.61 -15.59 8.58
CA LEU A 22 5.90 -14.87 7.35
C LEU A 22 7.33 -15.15 6.85
N ALA A 23 8.31 -15.23 7.76
CA ALA A 23 9.69 -15.54 7.41
C ALA A 23 9.82 -16.94 6.77
N GLU A 24 9.14 -17.93 7.33
CA GLU A 24 9.04 -19.29 6.76
C GLU A 24 8.43 -19.26 5.35
N LEU A 25 7.27 -18.62 5.19
CA LEU A 25 6.56 -18.53 3.90
C LEU A 25 7.36 -17.76 2.82
N ALA A 26 8.15 -16.78 3.23
CA ALA A 26 8.97 -15.96 2.35
C ALA A 26 10.44 -16.42 2.30
N ASP A 27 10.76 -17.62 2.81
CA ASP A 27 12.12 -18.20 2.79
C ASP A 27 13.19 -17.18 3.22
N THR A 28 13.03 -16.67 4.44
CA THR A 28 13.89 -15.66 5.09
C THR A 28 13.90 -15.83 6.61
N THR A 29 14.41 -14.85 7.36
CA THR A 29 14.47 -14.88 8.82
C THR A 29 13.47 -13.91 9.46
N GLU A 30 12.99 -14.24 10.66
CA GLU A 30 12.14 -13.35 11.44
C GLU A 30 12.81 -11.99 11.70
N ILE A 31 14.13 -11.97 11.88
CA ILE A 31 14.93 -10.74 12.03
C ILE A 31 14.83 -9.86 10.77
N ALA A 32 14.86 -10.46 9.58
CA ALA A 32 14.68 -9.71 8.32
C ALA A 32 13.28 -9.11 8.25
N ILE A 33 12.23 -9.89 8.52
CA ILE A 33 10.84 -9.41 8.56
C ILE A 33 10.70 -8.25 9.56
N ARG A 34 11.23 -8.40 10.77
CA ARG A 34 11.22 -7.35 11.80
C ARG A 34 11.94 -6.08 11.33
N SER A 35 13.05 -6.22 10.61
CA SER A 35 13.79 -5.08 10.05
C SER A 35 12.98 -4.36 8.97
N TYR A 36 12.30 -5.10 8.11
CA TYR A 36 11.39 -4.58 7.07
C TYR A 36 10.20 -3.85 7.69
N GLU A 37 9.50 -4.45 8.65
CA GLU A 37 8.35 -3.81 9.31
C GLU A 37 8.72 -2.53 10.05
N LYS A 38 9.92 -2.49 10.63
CA LYS A 38 10.46 -1.29 11.30
C LYS A 38 11.08 -0.28 10.33
N SER A 39 11.02 -0.54 9.02
CA SER A 39 11.63 0.31 7.99
C SER A 39 13.14 0.56 8.19
N ARG A 40 13.84 -0.36 8.85
CA ARG A 40 15.31 -0.27 9.09
C ARG A 40 16.12 -0.74 7.89
N ARG A 41 15.51 -1.57 7.05
CA ARG A 41 16.10 -2.13 5.83
C ARG A 41 14.99 -2.29 4.81
N TYR A 42 15.31 -2.12 3.53
CA TYR A 42 14.42 -2.51 2.43
C TYR A 42 14.75 -3.91 1.90
N PRO A 43 13.75 -4.71 1.50
CA PRO A 43 14.00 -5.93 0.75
C PRO A 43 14.58 -5.57 -0.63
N ASN A 44 15.43 -6.44 -1.17
CA ASN A 44 15.75 -6.38 -2.59
C ASN A 44 14.57 -6.89 -3.44
N SER A 45 14.67 -6.79 -4.77
CA SER A 45 13.61 -7.22 -5.69
C SER A 45 13.20 -8.69 -5.50
N VAL A 46 14.17 -9.59 -5.32
CA VAL A 46 13.93 -11.02 -5.08
C VAL A 46 13.11 -11.23 -3.79
N MET A 47 13.49 -10.57 -2.71
CA MET A 47 12.78 -10.68 -1.44
C MET A 47 11.41 -10.02 -1.49
N LEU A 48 11.25 -8.91 -2.22
CA LEU A 48 9.94 -8.28 -2.46
C LEU A 48 8.98 -9.26 -3.16
N ILE A 49 9.44 -9.98 -4.19
CA ILE A 49 8.65 -11.00 -4.88
C ILE A 49 8.24 -12.11 -3.91
N LYS A 50 9.18 -12.61 -3.09
CA LYS A 50 8.89 -13.63 -2.07
C LYS A 50 7.81 -13.16 -1.07
N LEU A 51 7.93 -11.92 -0.58
CA LEU A 51 6.94 -11.33 0.33
C LEU A 51 5.56 -11.17 -0.33
N CYS A 52 5.51 -10.70 -1.58
CA CYS A 52 4.27 -10.60 -2.35
C CYS A 52 3.59 -11.96 -2.50
N ASN A 53 4.36 -13.00 -2.83
CA ASN A 53 3.85 -14.36 -3.00
C ASN A 53 3.38 -15.00 -1.69
N ALA A 54 4.12 -14.79 -0.60
CA ALA A 54 3.78 -15.27 0.73
C ALA A 54 2.49 -14.61 1.25
N LEU A 55 2.33 -13.32 1.00
CA LEU A 55 1.19 -12.53 1.46
C LEU A 55 0.06 -12.41 0.43
N LYS A 56 0.20 -12.97 -0.77
CA LYS A 56 -0.82 -12.86 -1.83
C LYS A 56 -1.25 -11.41 -2.08
N VAL A 57 -0.28 -10.50 -2.16
CA VAL A 57 -0.47 -9.07 -2.47
C VAL A 57 0.35 -8.64 -3.66
N THR A 58 -0.01 -7.51 -4.26
CA THR A 58 0.75 -6.94 -5.37
C THR A 58 1.91 -6.08 -4.86
N PRO A 59 3.01 -5.95 -5.64
CA PRO A 59 4.06 -4.98 -5.36
C PRO A 59 3.51 -3.55 -5.26
N ASN A 60 2.52 -3.18 -6.11
CA ASN A 60 1.85 -1.88 -6.06
C ASN A 60 1.27 -1.57 -4.68
N TYR A 61 0.62 -2.54 -4.03
CA TYR A 61 0.10 -2.33 -2.69
C TYR A 61 1.24 -2.01 -1.71
N LEU A 62 2.29 -2.84 -1.68
CA LEU A 62 3.40 -2.65 -0.72
C LEU A 62 4.16 -1.33 -0.97
N LEU A 63 4.30 -0.93 -2.23
CA LEU A 63 5.09 0.22 -2.69
C LEU A 63 4.26 1.48 -3.00
N GLN A 64 2.96 1.50 -2.64
CA GLN A 64 1.97 2.47 -3.11
C GLN A 64 2.40 3.96 -3.03
N ASP A 65 3.09 4.37 -1.95
CA ASP A 65 3.51 5.77 -1.77
C ASP A 65 5.01 5.99 -2.05
N GLU A 66 5.70 4.96 -2.55
CA GLU A 66 7.14 4.99 -2.82
C GLU A 66 7.44 5.11 -4.32
N ILE A 67 6.52 4.61 -5.15
CA ILE A 67 6.57 4.78 -6.59
C ILE A 67 5.78 6.03 -6.96
N LYS A 68 6.48 7.12 -7.27
CA LYS A 68 5.86 8.38 -7.72
C LYS A 68 5.32 8.31 -9.15
N TYR A 69 5.72 7.30 -9.92
CA TYR A 69 5.28 7.08 -11.29
C TYR A 69 4.07 6.12 -11.29
N ASN A 70 2.86 6.66 -11.30
CA ASN A 70 1.63 5.87 -11.42
C ASN A 70 1.20 5.79 -12.90
N LEU A 71 0.92 4.58 -13.37
CA LEU A 71 0.35 4.31 -14.70
C LEU A 71 -1.15 4.64 -14.80
N ILE A 72 -1.81 4.84 -13.66
CA ILE A 72 -3.16 5.40 -13.60
C ILE A 72 -2.96 6.91 -13.61
N GLU A 73 -3.55 7.57 -14.61
CA GLU A 73 -3.44 9.00 -14.86
C GLU A 73 -3.45 9.83 -13.58
N ASP A 74 -2.63 10.86 -13.66
CA ASP A 74 -2.23 11.70 -12.56
C ASP A 74 -3.44 12.19 -11.75
N ARG A 75 -3.63 11.59 -10.56
CA ARG A 75 -4.65 12.03 -9.60
C ARG A 75 -4.44 13.50 -9.23
N ASN A 76 -3.27 14.07 -9.50
CA ASN A 76 -3.01 15.49 -9.32
C ASN A 76 -4.01 16.34 -10.11
N GLU A 77 -4.40 15.98 -11.33
CA GLU A 77 -5.37 16.78 -12.09
C GLU A 77 -6.74 16.79 -11.39
N ILE A 78 -7.18 15.65 -10.85
CA ILE A 78 -8.42 15.54 -10.08
C ILE A 78 -8.30 16.33 -8.77
N ILE A 79 -7.15 16.27 -8.10
CA ILE A 79 -6.91 16.99 -6.84
C ILE A 79 -6.88 18.51 -7.07
N GLU A 80 -6.13 18.98 -8.07
CA GLU A 80 -6.10 20.39 -8.48
C GLU A 80 -7.50 20.90 -8.84
N THR A 81 -8.27 20.07 -9.56
CA THR A 81 -9.67 20.39 -9.89
C THR A 81 -10.52 20.51 -8.63
N ILE A 82 -10.36 19.60 -7.65
CA ILE A 82 -11.08 19.61 -6.38
C ILE A 82 -10.74 20.85 -5.54
N ASP A 83 -9.47 21.24 -5.49
CA ASP A 83 -8.99 22.40 -4.72
C ASP A 83 -9.57 23.73 -5.25
N GLY A 84 -9.92 23.79 -6.54
CA GLY A 84 -10.57 24.94 -7.16
C GLY A 84 -12.09 25.03 -6.97
N LEU A 85 -12.74 24.05 -6.33
CA LEU A 85 -14.19 24.00 -6.23
C LEU A 85 -14.76 24.92 -5.14
N THR A 86 -15.91 25.51 -5.44
CA THR A 86 -16.75 26.14 -4.41
C THR A 86 -17.33 25.09 -3.46
N PRO A 87 -17.75 25.47 -2.23
CA PRO A 87 -18.36 24.54 -1.28
C PRO A 87 -19.54 23.74 -1.85
N LYS A 88 -20.36 24.37 -2.71
CA LYS A 88 -21.51 23.71 -3.35
C LYS A 88 -21.10 22.68 -4.40
N GLN A 89 -20.08 22.99 -5.21
CA GLN A 89 -19.54 22.05 -6.19
C GLN A 89 -18.86 20.87 -5.50
N LEU A 90 -18.11 21.13 -4.42
CA LEU A 90 -17.48 20.08 -3.64
C LEU A 90 -18.50 19.09 -3.06
N GLU A 91 -19.60 19.58 -2.50
CA GLU A 91 -20.66 18.72 -1.96
C GLU A 91 -21.36 17.91 -3.05
N PHE A 92 -21.57 18.50 -4.23
CA PHE A 92 -22.10 17.78 -5.38
C PHE A 92 -21.15 16.67 -5.86
N THR A 93 -19.86 16.97 -6.04
CA THR A 93 -18.83 16.01 -6.45
C THR A 93 -18.69 14.88 -5.44
N LYS A 94 -18.74 15.19 -4.14
CA LYS A 94 -18.73 14.20 -3.06
C LYS A 94 -19.90 13.22 -3.19
N ASN A 95 -21.11 13.72 -3.45
CA ASN A 95 -22.29 12.87 -3.64
C ASN A 95 -22.12 11.96 -4.87
N MET A 96 -21.61 12.48 -5.99
CA MET A 96 -21.31 11.65 -7.17
C MET A 96 -20.28 10.55 -6.85
N LEU A 97 -19.20 10.89 -6.15
CA LEU A 97 -18.14 9.93 -5.79
C LEU A 97 -18.64 8.81 -4.86
N VAL A 98 -19.61 9.09 -3.98
CA VAL A 98 -20.24 8.05 -3.16
C VAL A 98 -20.93 7.02 -4.04
N HIS A 99 -21.64 7.43 -5.09
CA HIS A 99 -22.39 6.53 -5.97
C HIS A 99 -21.46 5.70 -6.87
N VAL A 100 -20.29 6.22 -7.23
CA VAL A 100 -19.28 5.47 -8.02
C VAL A 100 -18.71 4.28 -7.23
N LYS A 101 -18.72 4.33 -5.88
CA LYS A 101 -18.23 3.22 -5.04
C LYS A 101 -19.20 2.05 -4.90
N ASP A 102 -20.46 2.27 -5.28
CA ASP A 102 -21.55 1.30 -5.16
C ASP A 102 -21.81 0.54 -6.47
N ILE A 103 -20.98 0.77 -7.50
CA ILE A 103 -20.94 0.04 -8.78
C ILE A 103 -19.83 -1.01 -8.71
#